data_AF-A0A972T938-F1
#
_entry.id   AF-A0A972T938-F1
#
_cell.length_a   1.000
_cell.length_b   1.000
_cell.length_c   1.000
_cell.angle_alpha   90.00
_cell.angle_beta   90.00
_cell.angle_gamma   90.00
#
_symmetry.space_group_name_H-M   'P 1'
#
loop_
_entity.id
_entity.type
_entity.pdbx_description
1 polymer ?
#
loop_
_entity_poly.entity_id
_entity_poly.type
_entity_poly.pdbx_seq_one_letter_code
_entity_poly.pdbx_strand_id
1 'polypeptide(L)'
;MKTRLPVLLVVFTQIALTIACAVAPPAVITPTGPDLAATNLALQATVNALAAQSTSQAIAKIAAESTLQAPQDTQTPLVITATFEPTLPPTETPLPSETATPAVTATLNAVEHTRQIEARIKAANVLIYDEPDGQGRLVPRISKAVAAMGFSGGNIVNTSNYLGNFDRLLRTQTWDLVILSAQSRDRVEIGSLGVLDPISNHIARGGALIVETWNLDEDQSALAGLLLNVCGARVEKDWHRAENYTYADFLIPALKADSPVFSRPYTIAMPLRPTVFWPGDAGDLLRLDATGSSKILAGVLSSDPNNYGLLTSCLDGRMVLQTFSTHDYSLYETVHLWQNMMQYTLANYFSSQP
;
A
#
# COMPACT_ATOMS: atom_id res chain seq x y z
N MET A 1 17.51 69.02 41.93
CA MET A 1 17.02 67.91 42.77
C MET A 1 15.58 68.19 43.17
N LYS A 2 14.62 67.67 42.42
CA LYS A 2 13.18 67.72 42.72
C LYS A 2 12.47 66.53 42.03
N THR A 3 11.68 65.82 42.84
CA THR A 3 10.42 65.12 42.49
C THR A 3 10.42 64.09 41.36
N ARG A 4 10.50 62.78 41.68
CA ARG A 4 9.81 61.67 40.96
C ARG A 4 9.71 60.39 41.84
N LEU A 5 8.88 60.40 42.88
CA LEU A 5 8.59 59.21 43.69
C LEU A 5 7.09 58.83 43.87
N PRO A 6 6.05 59.57 43.42
CA PRO A 6 4.67 59.15 43.72
C PRO A 6 4.00 58.29 42.63
N VAL A 7 4.63 58.03 41.47
CA VAL A 7 3.96 57.34 40.35
C VAL A 7 4.05 55.81 40.45
N LEU A 8 5.06 55.27 41.15
CA LEU A 8 5.27 53.81 41.20
C LEU A 8 4.30 53.08 42.15
N LEU A 9 3.72 53.77 43.14
CA LEU A 9 2.89 53.14 44.17
C LEU A 9 1.42 52.93 43.74
N VAL A 10 0.95 53.67 42.73
CA VAL A 10 -0.45 53.61 42.24
C VAL A 10 -0.64 52.48 41.22
N VAL A 11 0.42 52.08 40.50
CA VAL A 11 0.33 51.00 39.49
C VAL A 11 0.33 49.61 40.15
N PHE A 12 1.03 49.43 41.28
CA PHE A 12 1.06 48.14 41.97
C PHE A 12 -0.25 47.82 42.72
N THR A 13 -1.05 48.81 43.07
CA THR A 13 -2.33 48.61 43.79
C THR A 13 -3.49 48.25 42.86
N GLN A 14 -3.41 48.51 41.55
CA GLN A 14 -4.43 48.05 40.60
C GLN A 14 -4.24 46.61 40.11
N ILE A 15 -3.01 46.08 40.10
CA ILE A 15 -2.76 44.68 39.67
C ILE A 15 -3.19 43.67 40.74
N ALA A 16 -3.21 44.06 42.02
CA ALA A 16 -3.62 43.18 43.12
C ALA A 16 -5.14 42.96 43.20
N LEU A 17 -5.97 43.82 42.57
CA LEU A 17 -7.43 43.76 42.72
C LEU A 17 -8.15 42.96 41.62
N THR A 18 -7.44 42.48 40.58
CA THR A 18 -8.03 41.63 39.52
C THR A 18 -7.81 40.13 39.73
N ILE A 19 -7.17 39.71 40.83
CA ILE A 19 -6.86 38.28 41.11
C ILE A 19 -7.87 37.63 42.09
N ALA A 20 -8.81 38.39 42.67
CA ALA A 20 -9.64 37.90 43.78
C ALA A 20 -11.05 37.36 43.41
N CYS A 21 -11.44 37.29 42.14
CA CYS A 21 -12.76 36.76 41.76
C CYS A 21 -12.71 35.77 40.60
N ALA A 22 -12.21 34.55 40.83
CA ALA A 22 -12.57 33.37 40.04
C ALA A 22 -12.12 32.08 40.75
N VAL A 23 -12.75 31.74 41.89
CA VAL A 23 -12.68 30.38 42.44
C VAL A 23 -14.09 29.86 42.58
N ALA A 24 -14.66 29.40 41.46
CA ALA A 24 -15.75 28.43 41.50
C ALA A 24 -15.11 27.05 41.73
N PRO A 25 -15.71 26.17 42.55
CA PRO A 25 -15.23 24.79 42.67
C PRO A 25 -15.30 24.14 41.28
N PRO A 26 -14.28 23.36 40.87
CA PRO A 26 -14.36 22.64 39.61
C PRO A 26 -15.53 21.67 39.70
N ALA A 27 -16.52 21.86 38.83
CA ALA A 27 -17.44 20.79 38.49
C ALA A 27 -16.57 19.62 38.03
N VAL A 28 -16.72 18.46 38.67
CA VAL A 28 -16.18 17.21 38.17
C VAL A 28 -16.95 16.91 36.89
N ILE A 29 -16.45 17.44 35.78
CA ILE A 29 -16.85 17.02 34.45
C ILE A 29 -16.08 15.71 34.28
N THR A 30 -16.72 14.57 34.53
CA THR A 30 -16.22 13.31 34.01
C THR A 30 -16.11 13.50 32.49
N PRO A 31 -14.90 13.45 31.91
CA PRO A 31 -14.79 13.43 30.47
C PRO A 31 -15.39 12.11 30.03
N THR A 32 -16.63 12.12 29.56
CA THR A 32 -17.07 11.13 28.58
C THR A 32 -16.31 11.44 27.31
N GLY A 33 -15.00 11.17 27.33
CA GLY A 33 -14.23 11.00 26.11
C GLY A 33 -14.88 9.86 25.31
N PRO A 34 -14.71 9.82 23.99
CA PRO A 34 -15.13 8.67 23.21
C PRO A 34 -14.53 7.43 23.88
N ASP A 35 -15.40 6.48 24.25
CA ASP A 35 -15.02 5.24 24.90
C ASP A 35 -14.11 4.47 23.92
N LEU A 36 -12.81 4.65 24.10
CA LEU A 36 -11.77 4.10 23.24
C LEU A 36 -11.86 2.57 23.21
N ALA A 37 -12.36 1.95 24.29
CA ALA A 37 -12.63 0.52 24.33
C ALA A 37 -13.84 0.18 23.45
N ALA A 38 -14.92 0.97 23.47
CA ALA A 38 -16.05 0.79 22.57
C ALA A 38 -15.68 1.05 21.09
N THR A 39 -14.83 2.04 20.79
CA THR A 39 -14.35 2.30 19.43
C THR A 39 -13.44 1.19 18.91
N ASN A 40 -12.51 0.70 19.73
CA ASN A 40 -11.66 -0.45 19.39
C ASN A 40 -12.49 -1.73 19.22
N LEU A 41 -13.52 -1.93 20.04
CA LEU A 41 -14.45 -3.05 19.91
C LEU A 41 -15.26 -2.96 18.61
N ALA A 42 -15.73 -1.76 18.24
CA ALA A 42 -16.44 -1.52 16.99
C ALA A 42 -15.54 -1.77 15.77
N LEU A 43 -14.29 -1.30 15.80
CA LEU A 43 -13.31 -1.53 14.74
C LEU A 43 -12.98 -3.02 14.61
N GLN A 44 -12.76 -3.72 15.73
CA GLN A 44 -12.53 -5.16 15.74
C GLN A 44 -13.74 -5.92 15.18
N ALA A 45 -14.97 -5.49 15.49
CA ALA A 45 -16.18 -6.06 14.93
C ALA A 45 -16.27 -5.84 13.41
N THR A 46 -15.89 -4.66 12.90
CA THR A 46 -15.82 -4.38 11.46
C THR A 46 -14.76 -5.22 10.76
N VAL A 47 -13.57 -5.37 11.36
CA VAL A 47 -12.49 -6.22 10.83
C VAL A 47 -12.95 -7.68 10.77
N ASN A 48 -13.59 -8.18 11.83
CA ASN A 48 -14.13 -9.54 11.87
C ASN A 48 -15.26 -9.75 10.85
N ALA A 49 -16.12 -8.75 10.66
CA ALA A 49 -17.17 -8.79 9.64
C ALA A 49 -16.58 -8.81 8.22
N LEU A 50 -15.52 -8.04 7.97
CA LEU A 50 -14.83 -8.03 6.68
C LEU A 50 -14.11 -9.36 6.42
N ALA A 51 -13.47 -9.93 7.43
CA ALA A 51 -12.84 -11.26 7.35
C ALA A 51 -13.88 -12.38 7.13
N ALA A 52 -15.06 -12.28 7.75
CA ALA A 52 -16.17 -13.20 7.51
C ALA A 52 -16.76 -13.04 6.10
N GLN A 53 -16.83 -11.79 5.59
CA GLN A 53 -17.28 -11.51 4.23
C GLN A 53 -16.28 -12.04 3.18
N SER A 54 -14.98 -11.86 3.37
CA SER A 54 -13.97 -12.42 2.46
C SER A 54 -13.99 -13.95 2.47
N THR A 55 -14.20 -14.57 3.64
CA THR A 55 -14.33 -16.03 3.77
C THR A 55 -15.59 -16.56 3.07
N SER A 56 -16.73 -15.89 3.22
CA SER A 56 -17.96 -16.30 2.53
C SER A 56 -17.90 -16.09 1.02
N GLN A 57 -17.20 -15.05 0.52
CA GLN A 57 -16.94 -14.87 -0.90
C GLN A 57 -15.97 -15.93 -1.47
N ALA A 58 -14.96 -16.33 -0.72
CA ALA A 58 -14.06 -17.42 -1.10
C ALA A 58 -14.81 -18.78 -1.16
N ILE A 59 -15.68 -19.06 -0.20
CA ILE A 59 -16.52 -20.26 -0.19
C ILE A 59 -17.53 -20.23 -1.35
N ALA A 60 -18.15 -19.09 -1.64
CA ALA A 60 -19.08 -18.94 -2.76
C ALA A 60 -18.37 -19.13 -4.12
N LYS A 61 -17.11 -18.70 -4.25
CA LYS A 61 -16.28 -18.92 -5.44
C LYS A 61 -15.94 -20.41 -5.61
N ILE A 62 -15.58 -21.10 -4.54
CA ILE A 62 -15.33 -22.55 -4.55
C ILE A 62 -16.63 -23.33 -4.86
N ALA A 63 -17.78 -22.91 -4.34
CA ALA A 63 -19.07 -23.53 -4.63
C ALA A 63 -19.55 -23.28 -6.08
N ALA A 64 -19.24 -22.13 -6.65
CA ALA A 64 -19.50 -21.82 -8.07
C ALA A 64 -18.60 -22.62 -9.01
N GLU A 65 -17.36 -22.93 -8.61
CA GLU A 65 -16.45 -23.80 -9.36
C GLU A 65 -16.80 -25.29 -9.22
N SER A 66 -17.43 -25.70 -8.11
CA SER A 66 -17.83 -27.09 -7.85
C SER A 66 -19.20 -27.50 -8.41
N THR A 67 -19.92 -26.61 -9.12
CA THR A 67 -21.24 -26.89 -9.73
C THR A 67 -21.20 -27.21 -11.23
N LEU A 68 -20.01 -27.31 -11.85
CA LEU A 68 -19.86 -27.92 -13.17
C LEU A 68 -19.69 -29.43 -13.02
N GLN A 69 -20.82 -30.13 -13.19
CA GLN A 69 -20.96 -31.59 -13.18
C GLN A 69 -19.93 -32.30 -14.09
N ALA A 70 -19.15 -33.19 -13.49
CA ALA A 70 -18.59 -34.34 -14.20
C ALA A 70 -19.69 -35.42 -14.34
N PRO A 71 -19.85 -36.09 -15.49
CA PRO A 71 -20.78 -37.20 -15.64
C PRO A 71 -20.35 -38.37 -14.75
N GLN A 72 -21.23 -38.83 -13.87
CA GLN A 72 -21.09 -40.11 -13.17
C GLN A 72 -21.26 -41.26 -14.16
N ASP A 73 -20.16 -41.96 -14.46
CA ASP A 73 -20.22 -43.29 -15.05
C ASP A 73 -20.65 -44.30 -13.98
N THR A 74 -21.77 -44.98 -14.25
CA THR A 74 -22.38 -45.95 -13.35
C THR A 74 -21.80 -47.33 -13.69
N GLN A 75 -20.91 -47.87 -12.86
CA GLN A 75 -20.40 -49.24 -13.03
C GLN A 75 -21.45 -50.26 -12.54
N THR A 76 -21.93 -51.09 -13.46
CA THR A 76 -22.62 -52.36 -13.16
C THR A 76 -21.93 -53.48 -13.99
N PRO A 77 -21.65 -54.65 -13.41
CA PRO A 77 -20.70 -55.61 -13.98
C PRO A 77 -21.33 -56.48 -15.06
N LEU A 78 -20.64 -56.67 -16.18
CA LEU A 78 -20.99 -57.65 -17.22
C LEU A 78 -20.07 -58.86 -17.14
N VAL A 79 -20.70 -60.01 -16.90
CA VAL A 79 -20.15 -61.36 -16.97
C VAL A 79 -19.90 -61.73 -18.44
N ILE A 80 -18.75 -62.34 -18.69
CA ILE A 80 -18.33 -62.84 -20.00
C ILE A 80 -19.06 -64.16 -20.30
N THR A 81 -19.74 -64.22 -21.44
CA THR A 81 -20.10 -65.49 -22.10
C THR A 81 -19.94 -65.34 -23.61
N ALA A 82 -19.13 -66.21 -24.20
CA ALA A 82 -18.87 -66.27 -25.63
C ALA A 82 -19.88 -67.17 -26.34
N THR A 83 -20.42 -66.72 -27.47
CA THR A 83 -21.08 -67.59 -28.46
C THR A 83 -20.81 -67.04 -29.86
N PHE A 84 -20.26 -67.89 -30.73
CA PHE A 84 -20.02 -67.64 -32.16
C PHE A 84 -21.28 -67.94 -32.98
N GLU A 85 -21.59 -67.13 -33.99
CA GLU A 85 -22.29 -67.53 -35.24
C GLU A 85 -22.06 -66.51 -36.39
N PRO A 86 -22.24 -66.89 -37.68
CA PRO A 86 -21.54 -66.30 -38.82
C PRO A 86 -22.39 -65.34 -39.71
N THR A 87 -21.66 -64.37 -40.27
CA THR A 87 -21.73 -63.79 -41.64
C THR A 87 -23.06 -63.30 -42.24
N LEU A 88 -23.14 -61.99 -42.53
CA LEU A 88 -23.63 -61.39 -43.78
C LEU A 88 -23.01 -59.97 -43.92
N PRO A 89 -22.63 -59.49 -45.13
CA PRO A 89 -22.05 -58.16 -45.31
C PRO A 89 -23.14 -57.08 -45.35
N PRO A 90 -23.05 -55.99 -44.55
CA PRO A 90 -23.93 -54.84 -44.69
C PRO A 90 -23.33 -53.77 -45.62
N THR A 91 -24.19 -53.35 -46.54
CA THR A 91 -24.20 -52.16 -47.39
C THR A 91 -23.48 -50.92 -46.80
N GLU A 92 -22.67 -50.26 -47.63
CA GLU A 92 -22.00 -48.99 -47.32
C GLU A 92 -23.03 -47.91 -46.94
N THR A 93 -22.92 -47.43 -45.70
CA THR A 93 -23.62 -46.25 -45.18
C THR A 93 -22.69 -45.05 -45.35
N PRO A 94 -23.16 -43.89 -45.86
CA PRO A 94 -22.33 -42.70 -46.00
C PRO A 94 -21.87 -42.19 -44.63
N LEU A 95 -20.58 -41.83 -44.54
CA LEU A 95 -19.92 -41.31 -43.36
C LEU A 95 -20.61 -40.03 -42.83
N PRO A 96 -20.81 -39.87 -41.51
CA PRO A 96 -21.26 -38.61 -40.94
C PRO A 96 -20.19 -37.52 -41.13
N SER A 97 -20.64 -36.33 -41.52
CA SER A 97 -19.84 -35.10 -41.61
C SER A 97 -19.07 -34.86 -40.31
N GLU A 98 -17.78 -34.55 -40.43
CA GLU A 98 -16.92 -34.16 -39.31
C GLU A 98 -17.56 -33.00 -38.53
N THR A 99 -17.96 -33.29 -37.30
CA THR A 99 -18.25 -32.29 -36.28
C THR A 99 -16.96 -31.56 -35.96
N ALA A 100 -16.92 -30.24 -36.17
CA ALA A 100 -15.79 -29.40 -35.82
C ALA A 100 -15.38 -29.62 -34.35
N THR A 101 -14.16 -30.09 -34.14
CA THR A 101 -13.53 -30.20 -32.83
C THR A 101 -13.55 -28.82 -32.16
N PRO A 102 -13.96 -28.70 -30.87
CA PRO A 102 -13.87 -27.44 -30.16
C PRO A 102 -12.42 -26.96 -30.16
N ALA A 103 -12.22 -25.70 -30.54
CA ALA A 103 -10.93 -25.06 -30.58
C ALA A 103 -10.25 -25.20 -29.19
N VAL A 104 -9.05 -25.79 -29.18
CA VAL A 104 -8.18 -25.79 -28.00
C VAL A 104 -7.92 -24.34 -27.64
N THR A 105 -8.41 -23.89 -26.48
CA THR A 105 -8.06 -22.58 -25.91
C THR A 105 -6.55 -22.57 -25.71
N ALA A 106 -5.83 -21.84 -26.58
CA ALA A 106 -4.38 -21.74 -26.51
C ALA A 106 -4.00 -21.11 -25.15
N THR A 107 -3.36 -21.91 -24.29
CA THR A 107 -2.76 -21.42 -23.06
C THR A 107 -1.59 -20.52 -23.45
N LEU A 108 -1.62 -19.26 -23.03
CA LEU A 108 -0.55 -18.29 -23.31
C LEU A 108 0.78 -18.84 -22.76
N ASN A 109 1.83 -18.83 -23.59
CA ASN A 109 3.16 -19.13 -23.09
C ASN A 109 3.67 -17.99 -22.20
N ALA A 110 4.68 -18.27 -21.36
CA ALA A 110 5.17 -17.31 -20.37
C ALA A 110 5.64 -15.98 -20.99
N VAL A 111 6.23 -16.01 -22.20
CA VAL A 111 6.71 -14.82 -22.90
C VAL A 111 5.54 -13.93 -23.33
N GLU A 112 4.47 -14.53 -23.87
CA GLU A 112 3.26 -13.79 -24.24
C GLU A 112 2.58 -13.19 -23.02
N HIS A 113 2.48 -13.95 -21.93
CA HIS A 113 1.92 -13.46 -20.67
C HIS A 113 2.70 -12.24 -20.13
N THR A 114 4.04 -12.30 -20.12
CA THR A 114 4.86 -11.14 -19.74
C THR A 114 4.60 -9.93 -20.64
N ARG A 115 4.53 -10.12 -21.96
CA ARG A 115 4.26 -9.03 -22.90
C ARG A 115 2.88 -8.40 -22.67
N GLN A 116 1.87 -9.21 -22.38
CA GLN A 116 0.53 -8.72 -22.06
C GLN A 116 0.51 -7.91 -20.76
N ILE A 117 1.20 -8.36 -19.72
CA ILE A 117 1.35 -7.58 -18.49
C ILE A 117 2.06 -6.25 -18.78
N GLU A 118 3.16 -6.25 -19.52
CA GLU A 118 3.88 -5.03 -19.90
C GLU A 118 2.99 -4.05 -20.67
N ALA A 119 2.17 -4.55 -21.59
CA ALA A 119 1.20 -3.72 -22.32
C ALA A 119 0.14 -3.12 -21.36
N ARG A 120 -0.37 -3.92 -20.41
CA ARG A 120 -1.32 -3.43 -19.39
C ARG A 120 -0.69 -2.38 -18.48
N ILE A 121 0.57 -2.55 -18.09
CA ILE A 121 1.33 -1.55 -17.34
C ILE A 121 1.39 -0.23 -18.12
N LYS A 122 1.73 -0.27 -19.41
CA LYS A 122 1.77 0.94 -20.25
C LYS A 122 0.40 1.60 -20.41
N ALA A 123 -0.69 0.82 -20.30
CA ALA A 123 -2.07 1.28 -20.38
C ALA A 123 -2.71 1.60 -19.01
N ALA A 124 -1.96 1.51 -17.91
CA ALA A 124 -2.49 1.69 -16.56
C ALA A 124 -2.96 3.13 -16.29
N ASN A 125 -4.05 3.27 -15.55
CA ASN A 125 -4.50 4.52 -14.95
C ASN A 125 -3.81 4.71 -13.60
N VAL A 126 -3.12 5.84 -13.43
CA VAL A 126 -2.33 6.13 -12.22
C VAL A 126 -2.72 7.49 -11.65
N LEU A 127 -3.09 7.50 -10.37
CA LEU A 127 -3.37 8.73 -9.60
C LEU A 127 -2.29 8.95 -8.55
N ILE A 128 -1.75 10.16 -8.50
CA ILE A 128 -0.62 10.50 -7.62
C ILE A 128 -0.97 11.72 -6.79
N TYR A 129 -0.75 11.59 -5.48
CA TYR A 129 -0.51 12.68 -4.55
C TYR A 129 0.99 12.70 -4.22
N ASP A 130 1.63 13.83 -4.47
CA ASP A 130 3.08 14.03 -4.28
C ASP A 130 3.31 15.35 -3.55
N GLU A 131 3.57 15.24 -2.25
CA GLU A 131 3.95 16.36 -1.39
C GLU A 131 5.36 16.14 -0.84
N PRO A 132 6.40 16.46 -1.63
CA PRO A 132 7.78 16.29 -1.19
C PRO A 132 8.19 17.35 -0.15
N ASP A 133 7.64 18.56 -0.26
CA ASP A 133 7.93 19.73 0.59
C ASP A 133 6.77 20.73 0.48
N GLY A 134 6.24 21.21 1.61
CA GLY A 134 5.15 22.21 1.63
C GLY A 134 5.54 23.53 0.96
N GLN A 135 6.84 23.84 0.93
CA GLN A 135 7.43 25.07 0.39
C GLN A 135 7.98 24.91 -1.04
N GLY A 136 7.87 23.72 -1.65
CA GLY A 136 8.25 23.49 -3.05
C GLY A 136 9.75 23.55 -3.35
N ARG A 137 10.63 23.36 -2.34
CA ARG A 137 12.10 23.37 -2.51
C ARG A 137 12.64 22.09 -3.13
N LEU A 138 11.86 21.02 -3.04
CA LEU A 138 12.26 19.67 -3.45
C LEU A 138 11.79 19.34 -4.87
N VAL A 139 12.64 18.59 -5.59
CA VAL A 139 12.38 18.18 -6.98
C VAL A 139 11.34 17.06 -6.99
N PRO A 140 10.26 17.13 -7.78
CA PRO A 140 9.22 16.10 -7.79
C PRO A 140 9.72 14.79 -8.44
N ARG A 141 10.19 13.85 -7.61
CA ARG A 141 10.84 12.60 -8.05
C ARG A 141 9.85 11.66 -8.74
N ILE A 142 8.62 11.57 -8.24
CA ILE A 142 7.58 10.72 -8.83
C ILE A 142 7.22 11.22 -10.24
N SER A 143 7.10 12.54 -10.44
CA SER A 143 6.86 13.11 -11.77
C SER A 143 7.97 12.76 -12.76
N LYS A 144 9.24 12.78 -12.34
CA LYS A 144 10.37 12.33 -13.18
C LYS A 144 10.28 10.85 -13.51
N ALA A 145 9.98 10.01 -12.51
CA ALA A 145 9.83 8.57 -12.67
C ALA A 145 8.72 8.25 -13.68
N VAL A 146 7.55 8.85 -13.51
CA VAL A 146 6.37 8.69 -14.39
C VAL A 146 6.67 9.12 -15.83
N ALA A 147 7.32 10.27 -16.03
CA ALA A 147 7.69 10.74 -17.37
C ALA A 147 8.57 9.73 -18.12
N ALA A 148 9.46 9.04 -17.40
CA ALA A 148 10.34 8.02 -17.97
C ALA A 148 9.73 6.62 -18.02
N MET A 149 8.59 6.37 -17.36
CA MET A 149 7.85 5.10 -17.44
C MET A 149 7.20 4.90 -18.81
N GLY A 150 6.97 5.96 -19.59
CA GLY A 150 6.41 5.87 -20.94
C GLY A 150 5.02 5.24 -20.99
N PHE A 151 4.15 5.57 -20.02
CA PHE A 151 2.72 5.24 -20.10
C PHE A 151 2.12 5.81 -21.39
N SER A 152 1.25 5.06 -22.06
CA SER A 152 0.77 5.39 -23.40
C SER A 152 -0.71 5.08 -23.66
N GLY A 153 -1.40 4.38 -22.74
CA GLY A 153 -2.80 3.98 -22.95
C GLY A 153 -3.78 4.37 -21.84
N GLY A 154 -3.27 4.68 -20.64
CA GLY A 154 -4.09 5.04 -19.48
C GLY A 154 -4.01 6.52 -19.13
N ASN A 155 -4.83 6.92 -18.17
CA ASN A 155 -4.82 8.27 -17.61
C ASN A 155 -3.82 8.37 -16.47
N ILE A 156 -2.84 9.27 -16.58
CA ILE A 156 -1.85 9.52 -15.53
C ILE A 156 -2.07 10.93 -14.98
N VAL A 157 -2.51 11.02 -13.73
CA VAL A 157 -2.79 12.29 -13.07
C VAL A 157 -1.93 12.45 -11.84
N ASN A 158 -0.96 13.37 -11.91
CA ASN A 158 -0.27 13.86 -10.72
C ASN A 158 -0.94 15.14 -10.22
N THR A 159 -1.55 15.04 -9.04
CA THR A 159 -2.21 16.16 -8.37
C THR A 159 -1.26 16.99 -7.51
N SER A 160 0.03 16.68 -7.51
CA SER A 160 1.03 17.32 -6.63
C SER A 160 0.53 17.31 -5.18
N ASN A 161 0.55 18.46 -4.49
CA ASN A 161 0.01 18.63 -3.15
C ASN A 161 -1.47 19.11 -3.12
N TYR A 162 -2.17 19.15 -4.27
CA TYR A 162 -3.57 19.59 -4.36
C TYR A 162 -4.54 18.50 -3.87
N LEU A 163 -4.64 18.33 -2.55
CA LEU A 163 -5.43 17.29 -1.89
C LEU A 163 -6.89 17.22 -2.34
N GLY A 164 -7.56 18.37 -2.52
CA GLY A 164 -8.96 18.39 -2.97
C GLY A 164 -9.17 17.77 -4.36
N ASN A 165 -8.19 17.89 -5.26
CA ASN A 165 -8.24 17.22 -6.56
C ASN A 165 -7.96 15.73 -6.44
N PHE A 166 -6.98 15.34 -5.61
CA PHE A 166 -6.68 13.94 -5.34
C PHE A 166 -7.89 13.20 -4.78
N ASP A 167 -8.49 13.71 -3.70
CA ASP A 167 -9.66 13.10 -3.05
C ASP A 167 -10.85 12.99 -4.01
N ARG A 168 -11.17 14.07 -4.73
CA ARG A 168 -12.23 14.05 -5.75
C ARG A 168 -12.00 12.97 -6.80
N LEU A 169 -10.79 12.88 -7.36
CA LEU A 169 -10.47 11.90 -8.40
C LEU A 169 -10.46 10.47 -7.86
N LEU A 170 -9.97 10.26 -6.65
CA LEU A 170 -9.94 8.95 -6.00
C LEU A 170 -11.36 8.43 -5.71
N ARG A 171 -12.32 9.32 -5.41
CA ARG A 171 -13.73 8.98 -5.18
C ARG A 171 -14.54 8.78 -6.46
N THR A 172 -14.20 9.48 -7.54
CA THR A 172 -15.03 9.55 -8.76
C THR A 172 -14.55 8.66 -9.90
N GLN A 173 -13.35 8.11 -9.81
CA GLN A 173 -12.74 7.28 -10.85
C GLN A 173 -12.09 6.03 -10.25
N THR A 174 -11.91 5.02 -11.10
CA THR A 174 -11.14 3.82 -10.77
C THR A 174 -9.72 3.97 -11.28
N TRP A 175 -8.76 3.53 -10.49
CA TRP A 175 -7.34 3.62 -10.79
C TRP A 175 -6.71 2.24 -10.69
N ASP A 176 -5.75 1.94 -11.55
CA ASP A 176 -4.99 0.69 -11.45
C ASP A 176 -3.95 0.82 -10.33
N LEU A 177 -3.29 1.98 -10.26
CA LEU A 177 -2.35 2.35 -9.21
C LEU A 177 -2.68 3.71 -8.59
N VAL A 178 -2.66 3.76 -7.27
CA VAL A 178 -2.69 4.99 -6.48
C VAL A 178 -1.34 5.15 -5.79
N ILE A 179 -0.76 6.36 -5.86
CA ILE A 179 0.46 6.72 -5.14
C ILE A 179 0.14 7.83 -4.15
N LEU A 180 0.48 7.61 -2.89
CA LEU A 180 0.32 8.55 -1.79
C LEU A 180 1.70 8.85 -1.18
N SER A 181 2.32 9.96 -1.56
CA SER A 181 3.63 10.38 -1.08
C SER A 181 3.51 11.66 -0.26
N ALA A 182 3.58 11.54 1.06
CA ALA A 182 3.52 12.64 2.02
C ALA A 182 4.86 12.70 2.79
N GLN A 183 5.75 13.62 2.36
CA GLN A 183 7.11 13.74 2.90
C GLN A 183 7.37 15.08 3.59
N SER A 184 6.47 16.06 3.38
CA SER A 184 6.57 17.37 4.01
C SER A 184 6.57 17.22 5.53
N ARG A 185 7.53 17.87 6.19
CA ARG A 185 7.60 17.93 7.65
C ARG A 185 6.56 18.87 8.27
N ASP A 186 5.81 19.59 7.43
CA ASP A 186 4.63 20.35 7.86
C ASP A 186 3.40 19.44 8.05
N ARG A 187 3.45 18.18 7.60
CA ARG A 187 2.38 17.19 7.83
C ARG A 187 2.91 16.00 8.61
N VAL A 188 2.41 15.90 9.83
CA VAL A 188 2.78 14.86 10.78
C VAL A 188 1.80 13.67 10.73
N GLU A 189 0.57 13.87 10.26
CA GLU A 189 -0.42 12.78 10.19
C GLU A 189 -0.91 12.61 8.75
N ILE A 190 -0.65 11.46 8.15
CA ILE A 190 -1.21 11.08 6.84
C ILE A 190 -2.74 11.00 6.91
N GLY A 191 -3.29 10.71 8.09
CA GLY A 191 -4.73 10.75 8.35
C GLY A 191 -5.37 12.12 8.11
N SER A 192 -4.62 13.21 8.30
CA SER A 192 -5.09 14.58 8.06
C SER A 192 -5.49 14.85 6.60
N LEU A 193 -5.09 13.96 5.68
CA LEU A 193 -5.47 14.01 4.27
C LEU A 193 -6.95 13.65 4.05
N GLY A 194 -7.63 13.01 5.01
CA GLY A 194 -9.06 12.71 4.91
C GLY A 194 -9.43 11.69 3.82
N VAL A 195 -8.45 10.91 3.34
CA VAL A 195 -8.61 9.94 2.25
C VAL A 195 -8.76 8.48 2.71
N LEU A 196 -9.04 8.25 4.00
CA LEU A 196 -9.22 6.91 4.56
C LEU A 196 -10.22 6.06 3.77
N ASP A 197 -11.47 6.53 3.65
CA ASP A 197 -12.52 5.78 2.97
C ASP A 197 -12.19 5.47 1.51
N PRO A 198 -11.79 6.45 0.67
CA PRO A 198 -11.51 6.15 -0.74
C PRO A 198 -10.26 5.27 -0.92
N ILE A 199 -9.24 5.36 -0.05
CA ILE A 199 -8.09 4.43 -0.07
C ILE A 199 -8.51 3.02 0.36
N SER A 200 -9.29 2.89 1.44
CA SER A 200 -9.82 1.60 1.90
C SER A 200 -10.63 0.92 0.79
N ASN A 201 -11.52 1.68 0.13
CA ASN A 201 -12.31 1.18 -0.99
C ASN A 201 -11.45 0.77 -2.19
N HIS A 202 -10.37 1.50 -2.47
CA HIS A 202 -9.42 1.14 -3.54
C HIS A 202 -8.72 -0.19 -3.25
N ILE A 203 -8.23 -0.39 -2.03
CA ILE A 203 -7.60 -1.64 -1.58
C ILE A 203 -8.61 -2.79 -1.63
N ALA A 204 -9.83 -2.58 -1.13
CA ALA A 204 -10.88 -3.60 -1.09
C ALA A 204 -11.29 -4.10 -2.49
N ARG A 205 -11.19 -3.24 -3.51
CA ARG A 205 -11.40 -3.62 -4.92
C ARG A 205 -10.20 -4.31 -5.57
N GLY A 206 -9.13 -4.55 -4.82
CA GLY A 206 -7.92 -5.18 -5.33
C GLY A 206 -6.95 -4.22 -6.02
N GLY A 207 -7.15 -2.90 -5.93
CA GLY A 207 -6.28 -1.90 -6.54
C GLY A 207 -4.84 -1.94 -6.01
N ALA A 208 -3.90 -1.42 -6.80
CA ALA A 208 -2.49 -1.31 -6.40
C ALA A 208 -2.21 0.03 -5.70
N LEU A 209 -1.34 0.00 -4.69
CA LEU A 209 -1.05 1.16 -3.84
C LEU A 209 0.45 1.29 -3.55
N ILE A 210 1.02 2.47 -3.68
CA ILE A 210 2.35 2.77 -3.12
C ILE A 210 2.20 3.94 -2.16
N VAL A 211 2.70 3.78 -0.94
CA VAL A 211 2.70 4.83 0.07
C VAL A 211 4.12 5.18 0.48
N GLU A 212 4.43 6.46 0.48
CA GLU A 212 5.62 7.01 1.14
C GLU A 212 5.16 7.97 2.26
N THR A 213 5.63 7.69 3.48
CA THR A 213 5.43 8.51 4.68
C THR A 213 6.66 8.35 5.58
N TRP A 214 6.87 9.20 6.59
CA TRP A 214 8.10 9.19 7.40
C TRP A 214 7.89 9.02 8.90
N ASN A 215 6.64 9.09 9.39
CA ASN A 215 6.35 9.21 10.82
C ASN A 215 5.04 8.53 11.24
N LEU A 216 4.92 7.25 10.91
CA LEU A 216 3.88 6.37 11.40
C LEU A 216 3.95 6.15 12.93
N ASP A 217 5.07 6.42 13.58
CA ASP A 217 5.20 6.42 15.04
C ASP A 217 4.38 7.54 15.72
N GLU A 218 4.29 8.70 15.07
CA GLU A 218 3.53 9.86 15.53
C GLU A 218 2.06 9.86 15.01
N ASP A 219 1.76 9.09 13.97
CA ASP A 219 0.43 9.06 13.34
C ASP A 219 -0.53 8.03 13.97
N GLN A 220 -1.45 8.51 14.80
CA GLN A 220 -2.49 7.69 15.44
C GLN A 220 -3.79 7.58 14.63
N SER A 221 -3.78 8.03 13.37
CA SER A 221 -4.97 8.03 12.54
C SER A 221 -5.39 6.62 12.10
N ALA A 222 -6.67 6.49 11.77
CA ALA A 222 -7.20 5.26 11.19
C ALA A 222 -6.58 4.93 9.81
N LEU A 223 -6.03 5.91 9.08
CA LEU A 223 -5.34 5.66 7.83
C LEU A 223 -3.97 5.01 8.07
N ALA A 224 -3.17 5.53 9.00
CA ALA A 224 -1.93 4.88 9.41
C ALA A 224 -2.20 3.45 9.93
N GLY A 225 -3.21 3.29 10.79
CA GLY A 225 -3.67 1.99 11.27
C GLY A 225 -4.09 1.04 10.14
N LEU A 226 -4.83 1.51 9.12
CA LEU A 226 -5.19 0.72 7.95
C LEU A 226 -3.95 0.22 7.19
N LEU A 227 -2.99 1.11 6.90
CA LEU A 227 -1.79 0.79 6.13
C LEU A 227 -0.93 -0.26 6.84
N LEU A 228 -0.74 -0.10 8.15
CA LEU A 228 -0.01 -1.06 8.98
C LEU A 228 -0.74 -2.41 9.05
N ASN A 229 -2.05 -2.41 9.29
CA ASN A 229 -2.85 -3.64 9.39
C ASN A 229 -2.89 -4.42 8.07
N VAL A 230 -3.06 -3.73 6.93
CA VAL A 230 -3.04 -4.37 5.59
C VAL A 230 -1.69 -5.03 5.32
N CYS A 231 -0.61 -4.45 5.85
CA CYS A 231 0.72 -5.01 5.75
C CYS A 231 1.03 -6.08 6.81
N GLY A 232 0.18 -6.30 7.81
CA GLY A 232 0.53 -7.11 8.99
C GLY A 232 1.81 -6.57 9.65
N ALA A 233 1.88 -5.25 9.80
CA ALA A 233 3.05 -4.53 10.26
C ALA A 233 2.73 -3.68 11.50
N ARG A 234 3.77 -3.33 12.24
CA ARG A 234 3.74 -2.29 13.26
C ARG A 234 5.02 -1.47 13.23
N VAL A 235 4.96 -0.27 13.78
CA VAL A 235 6.17 0.50 14.07
C VAL A 235 6.94 -0.22 15.18
N GLU A 236 8.19 -0.54 14.90
CA GLU A 236 9.12 -1.13 15.88
C GLU A 236 9.96 -0.04 16.56
N LYS A 237 10.38 0.97 15.79
CA LYS A 237 11.28 2.02 16.28
C LYS A 237 11.27 3.26 15.38
N ASP A 238 11.21 4.44 15.99
CA ASP A 238 11.54 5.73 15.36
C ASP A 238 13.02 5.75 14.92
N TRP A 239 13.26 5.99 13.64
CA TRP A 239 14.58 6.06 13.05
C TRP A 239 15.11 7.50 13.03
N HIS A 240 15.42 8.01 14.21
CA HIS A 240 15.85 9.38 14.40
C HIS A 240 17.37 9.61 14.24
N ARG A 241 17.76 10.72 13.58
CA ARG A 241 19.15 11.23 13.55
C ARG A 241 19.45 12.11 14.75
N ALA A 242 20.29 11.64 15.66
CA ALA A 242 20.87 12.47 16.72
C ALA A 242 21.80 13.56 16.13
N GLU A 243 22.08 14.63 16.88
CA GLU A 243 22.94 15.73 16.40
C GLU A 243 24.33 15.29 15.91
N ASN A 244 24.88 14.21 16.48
CA ASN A 244 26.20 13.66 16.16
C ASN A 244 26.13 12.29 15.44
N TYR A 245 25.06 12.05 14.67
CA TYR A 245 24.86 10.79 13.96
C TYR A 245 26.00 10.46 12.96
N THR A 246 26.19 9.17 12.68
CA THR A 246 27.09 8.73 11.60
C THR A 246 26.28 8.43 10.35
N TYR A 247 26.75 8.89 9.18
CA TYR A 247 26.07 8.63 7.89
C TYR A 247 25.84 7.14 7.61
N ALA A 248 26.73 6.28 8.10
CA ALA A 248 26.62 4.83 7.95
C ALA A 248 25.39 4.23 8.63
N ASP A 249 24.87 4.86 9.69
CA ASP A 249 23.68 4.43 10.42
C ASP A 249 22.40 4.63 9.60
N PHE A 250 22.49 5.42 8.52
CA PHE A 250 21.38 5.80 7.64
C PHE A 250 21.56 5.26 6.21
N LEU A 251 22.36 4.20 6.05
CA LEU A 251 22.41 3.42 4.82
C LEU A 251 21.21 2.47 4.78
N ILE A 252 20.55 2.38 3.62
CA ILE A 252 19.45 1.43 3.41
C ILE A 252 19.93 0.30 2.48
N PRO A 253 20.41 -0.85 3.00
CA PRO A 253 20.68 -2.03 2.19
C PRO A 253 19.40 -2.72 1.68
N ALA A 254 19.54 -3.45 0.56
CA ALA A 254 18.53 -4.39 0.11
C ALA A 254 18.61 -5.64 0.98
N LEU A 255 17.51 -5.97 1.66
CA LEU A 255 17.36 -7.19 2.47
C LEU A 255 16.81 -8.35 1.63
N LYS A 256 16.14 -8.02 0.51
CA LYS A 256 15.73 -8.96 -0.55
C LYS A 256 16.28 -8.50 -1.88
N ALA A 257 17.59 -8.69 -2.07
CA ALA A 257 18.33 -8.20 -3.25
C ALA A 257 17.85 -8.79 -4.59
N ASP A 258 17.18 -9.94 -4.56
CA ASP A 258 16.54 -10.59 -5.70
C ASP A 258 15.20 -9.95 -6.10
N SER A 259 14.66 -9.05 -5.28
CA SER A 259 13.41 -8.34 -5.60
C SER A 259 13.55 -7.52 -6.89
N PRO A 260 12.56 -7.58 -7.81
CA PRO A 260 12.52 -6.71 -8.99
C PRO A 260 12.56 -5.22 -8.64
N VAL A 261 12.14 -4.83 -7.42
CA VAL A 261 12.19 -3.45 -6.94
C VAL A 261 13.61 -2.86 -6.98
N PHE A 262 14.67 -3.67 -6.92
CA PHE A 262 16.05 -3.20 -7.00
C PHE A 262 16.73 -3.42 -8.36
N SER A 263 16.04 -4.08 -9.31
CA SER A 263 16.67 -4.54 -10.54
C SER A 263 15.87 -4.31 -11.82
N ARG A 264 14.58 -3.97 -11.76
CA ARG A 264 13.71 -3.82 -12.92
C ARG A 264 12.71 -2.66 -12.79
N PRO A 265 12.59 -1.79 -13.80
CA PRO A 265 13.37 -1.79 -15.06
C PRO A 265 14.82 -1.31 -14.92
N TYR A 266 15.20 -0.71 -13.79
CA TYR A 266 16.54 -0.18 -13.57
C TYR A 266 17.27 -0.92 -12.45
N THR A 267 18.57 -1.10 -12.58
CA THR A 267 19.42 -1.54 -11.48
C THR A 267 19.68 -0.38 -10.53
N ILE A 268 19.43 -0.60 -9.24
CA ILE A 268 19.69 0.38 -8.18
C ILE A 268 21.00 0.02 -7.48
N ALA A 269 21.87 1.02 -7.30
CA ALA A 269 23.06 0.84 -6.49
C ALA A 269 22.66 0.80 -5.01
N MET A 270 22.80 -0.38 -4.40
CA MET A 270 22.52 -0.58 -2.97
C MET A 270 23.84 -0.69 -2.17
N PRO A 271 23.86 -0.28 -0.89
CA PRO A 271 22.79 0.38 -0.15
C PRO A 271 22.51 1.80 -0.67
N LEU A 272 21.26 2.27 -0.52
CA LEU A 272 20.96 3.68 -0.77
C LEU A 272 21.79 4.54 0.18
N ARG A 273 22.40 5.58 -0.39
CA ARG A 273 23.30 6.47 0.35
C ARG A 273 22.58 7.78 0.71
N PRO A 274 22.62 8.21 1.98
CA PRO A 274 21.90 9.39 2.38
C PRO A 274 22.53 10.68 1.83
N THR A 275 21.69 11.57 1.33
CA THR A 275 21.95 12.96 0.94
C THR A 275 21.02 13.85 1.76
N VAL A 276 21.15 13.77 3.08
CA VAL A 276 20.18 14.27 4.08
C VAL A 276 19.70 15.69 3.74
N PHE A 277 18.39 15.82 3.56
CA PHE A 277 17.70 17.09 3.42
C PHE A 277 16.91 17.41 4.69
N TRP A 278 16.28 16.39 5.29
CA TRP A 278 15.50 16.50 6.52
C TRP A 278 16.35 16.07 7.73
N PRO A 279 16.80 17.01 8.58
CA PRO A 279 17.46 16.65 9.84
C PRO A 279 16.45 16.08 10.85
N GLY A 280 16.94 15.31 11.82
CA GLY A 280 16.11 14.65 12.82
C GLY A 280 15.53 13.33 12.31
N ASP A 281 14.21 13.20 12.37
CA ASP A 281 13.51 11.96 12.02
C ASP A 281 13.79 11.55 10.56
N ALA A 282 14.31 10.34 10.36
CA ALA A 282 14.61 9.78 9.04
C ALA A 282 13.52 8.83 8.50
N GLY A 283 12.56 8.44 9.33
CA GLY A 283 11.61 7.40 9.01
C GLY A 283 11.24 6.50 10.20
N ASP A 284 10.40 5.51 9.91
CA ASP A 284 10.03 4.46 10.87
C ASP A 284 10.55 3.09 10.48
N LEU A 285 11.17 2.41 11.43
CA LEU A 285 11.51 1.00 11.28
C LEU A 285 10.27 0.14 11.57
N LEU A 286 9.81 -0.58 10.55
CA LEU A 286 8.68 -1.49 10.65
C LEU A 286 9.10 -2.88 11.10
N ARG A 287 8.20 -3.54 11.82
CA ARG A 287 8.23 -4.98 12.08
C ARG A 287 7.00 -5.66 11.51
N LEU A 288 7.22 -6.79 10.84
CA LEU A 288 6.16 -7.63 10.29
C LEU A 288 5.75 -8.74 11.26
N ASP A 289 4.50 -9.15 11.14
CA ASP A 289 3.99 -10.35 11.78
C ASP A 289 4.57 -11.60 11.09
N ALA A 290 4.99 -12.57 11.90
CA ALA A 290 5.73 -13.75 11.41
C ALA A 290 4.93 -14.66 10.46
N THR A 291 3.61 -14.51 10.41
CA THR A 291 2.68 -15.37 9.64
C THR A 291 2.12 -14.71 8.38
N GLY A 292 2.47 -13.45 8.11
CA GLY A 292 1.96 -12.69 6.96
C GLY A 292 2.66 -13.01 5.64
N SER A 293 2.05 -12.60 4.51
CA SER A 293 2.69 -12.69 3.18
C SER A 293 3.56 -11.48 2.84
N SER A 294 3.52 -10.44 3.68
CA SER A 294 4.34 -9.24 3.54
C SER A 294 5.82 -9.52 3.70
N LYS A 295 6.65 -8.74 3.02
CA LYS A 295 8.11 -8.92 2.99
C LYS A 295 8.80 -7.58 3.13
N ILE A 296 9.75 -7.49 4.05
CA ILE A 296 10.71 -6.39 4.08
C ILE A 296 11.66 -6.55 2.88
N LEU A 297 11.69 -5.54 2.01
CA LEU A 297 12.56 -5.51 0.83
C LEU A 297 13.89 -4.82 1.13
N ALA A 298 13.84 -3.72 1.88
CA ALA A 298 14.99 -2.95 2.31
C ALA A 298 14.76 -2.34 3.70
N GLY A 299 15.83 -2.07 4.42
CA GLY A 299 15.77 -1.72 5.83
C GLY A 299 17.15 -1.72 6.48
N VAL A 300 17.19 -1.69 7.81
CA VAL A 300 18.43 -1.82 8.56
C VAL A 300 18.77 -3.31 8.74
N LEU A 301 20.06 -3.65 8.72
CA LEU A 301 20.49 -5.04 8.95
C LEU A 301 20.02 -5.53 10.32
N SER A 302 19.36 -6.68 10.34
CA SER A 302 18.82 -7.34 11.52
C SER A 302 19.04 -8.85 11.41
N SER A 303 19.22 -9.51 12.56
CA SER A 303 19.19 -10.98 12.61
C SER A 303 17.77 -11.55 12.46
N ASP A 304 16.75 -10.75 12.78
CA ASP A 304 15.34 -11.06 12.55
C ASP A 304 14.91 -10.48 11.19
N PRO A 305 14.58 -11.32 10.19
CA PRO A 305 14.22 -10.87 8.85
C PRO A 305 12.87 -10.13 8.80
N ASN A 306 12.09 -10.18 9.89
CA ASN A 306 10.82 -9.46 10.01
C ASN A 306 10.98 -8.10 10.69
N ASN A 307 12.19 -7.69 11.06
CA ASN A 307 12.45 -6.43 11.75
C ASN A 307 13.15 -5.40 10.87
N TYR A 308 12.96 -4.14 11.27
CA TYR A 308 13.67 -2.97 10.78
C TYR A 308 13.52 -2.71 9.28
N GLY A 309 12.30 -2.91 8.79
CA GLY A 309 11.94 -2.60 7.41
C GLY A 309 11.68 -1.12 7.19
N LEU A 310 12.20 -0.59 6.08
CA LEU A 310 11.94 0.77 5.60
C LEU A 310 11.20 0.77 4.25
N LEU A 311 11.27 -0.37 3.55
CA LEU A 311 10.54 -0.62 2.32
C LEU A 311 9.92 -2.01 2.40
N THR A 312 8.59 -2.06 2.48
CA THR A 312 7.84 -3.29 2.71
C THR A 312 6.90 -3.54 1.54
N SER A 313 6.93 -4.75 1.00
CA SER A 313 5.95 -5.25 0.05
C SER A 313 4.81 -5.93 0.80
N CYS A 314 3.57 -5.56 0.51
CA CYS A 314 2.35 -6.07 1.12
C CYS A 314 1.35 -6.51 0.04
N LEU A 315 0.28 -7.20 0.44
CA LEU A 315 -0.78 -7.67 -0.49
C LEU A 315 -0.22 -8.40 -1.73
N ASP A 316 0.72 -9.32 -1.48
CA ASP A 316 1.40 -10.10 -2.53
C ASP A 316 2.06 -9.22 -3.61
N GLY A 317 2.54 -8.04 -3.23
CA GLY A 317 3.23 -7.10 -4.10
C GLY A 317 2.32 -6.03 -4.71
N ARG A 318 1.00 -6.08 -4.49
CA ARG A 318 0.08 -4.99 -4.90
C ARG A 318 0.16 -3.75 -4.04
N MET A 319 0.84 -3.82 -2.89
CA MET A 319 1.12 -2.66 -2.07
C MET A 319 2.60 -2.56 -1.73
N VAL A 320 3.14 -1.33 -1.79
CA VAL A 320 4.46 -1.02 -1.21
C VAL A 320 4.28 0.08 -0.17
N LEU A 321 4.78 -0.15 1.03
CA LEU A 321 4.84 0.82 2.12
C LEU A 321 6.30 1.21 2.34
N GLN A 322 6.63 2.47 2.08
CA GLN A 322 7.93 3.07 2.29
C GLN A 322 7.85 4.05 3.46
N THR A 323 8.71 3.87 4.45
CA THR A 323 8.72 4.67 5.68
C THR A 323 9.93 5.58 5.81
N PHE A 324 10.66 5.82 4.71
CA PHE A 324 11.73 6.81 4.66
C PHE A 324 11.44 7.86 3.58
N SER A 325 11.94 9.08 3.79
CA SER A 325 11.85 10.13 2.77
C SER A 325 12.85 9.87 1.64
N THR A 326 12.39 9.63 0.42
CA THR A 326 13.24 9.53 -0.78
C THR A 326 14.11 10.77 -0.94
N HIS A 327 13.65 11.93 -0.49
CA HIS A 327 14.42 13.17 -0.53
C HIS A 327 15.68 13.22 0.33
N ASP A 328 15.84 12.28 1.26
CA ASP A 328 17.08 12.09 2.02
C ASP A 328 18.10 11.20 1.32
N TYR A 329 17.85 10.78 0.08
CA TYR A 329 18.73 9.88 -0.69
C TYR A 329 18.98 10.41 -2.10
N SER A 330 19.94 9.80 -2.81
CA SER A 330 20.33 10.18 -4.18
C SER A 330 19.13 10.28 -5.13
N LEU A 331 19.08 11.37 -5.89
CA LEU A 331 18.01 11.67 -6.83
C LEU A 331 17.79 10.55 -7.85
N TYR A 332 18.85 10.10 -8.53
CA TYR A 332 18.70 9.12 -9.61
C TYR A 332 18.36 7.72 -9.08
N GLU A 333 18.96 7.30 -7.96
CA GLU A 333 18.68 5.99 -7.35
C GLU A 333 17.22 5.90 -6.92
N THR A 334 16.67 6.95 -6.31
CA THR A 334 15.27 6.96 -5.88
C THR A 334 14.26 7.21 -7.00
N VAL A 335 14.61 7.95 -8.05
CA VAL A 335 13.78 8.02 -9.26
C VAL A 335 13.67 6.63 -9.90
N HIS A 336 14.79 5.91 -10.01
CA HIS A 336 14.79 4.52 -10.46
C HIS A 336 14.02 3.60 -9.50
N LEU A 337 14.15 3.80 -8.19
CA LEU A 337 13.35 3.07 -7.19
C LEU A 337 11.85 3.27 -7.42
N TRP A 338 11.40 4.50 -7.62
CA TRP A 338 10.01 4.80 -7.94
C TRP A 338 9.53 4.11 -9.21
N GLN A 339 10.35 4.08 -10.27
CA GLN A 339 10.03 3.35 -11.51
C GLN A 339 9.91 1.84 -11.26
N ASN A 340 10.84 1.28 -10.50
CA ASN A 340 10.84 -0.13 -10.17
C ASN A 340 9.65 -0.51 -9.28
N MET A 341 9.30 0.32 -8.28
CA MET A 341 8.12 0.12 -7.44
C MET A 341 6.83 0.19 -8.28
N MET A 342 6.68 1.18 -9.16
CA MET A 342 5.51 1.26 -10.05
C MET A 342 5.39 0.03 -10.95
N GLN A 343 6.49 -0.40 -11.58
CA GLN A 343 6.52 -1.61 -12.42
C GLN A 343 6.17 -2.86 -11.60
N TYR A 344 6.79 -3.03 -10.43
CA TYR A 344 6.58 -4.16 -9.55
C TYR A 344 5.12 -4.24 -9.09
N THR A 345 4.59 -3.14 -8.58
CA THR A 345 3.25 -3.10 -8.01
C THR A 345 2.17 -3.30 -9.08
N LEU A 346 2.31 -2.67 -10.26
CA LEU A 346 1.38 -2.89 -11.38
C LEU A 346 1.50 -4.30 -11.96
N ALA A 347 2.70 -4.88 -12.04
CA ALA A 347 2.86 -6.25 -12.52
C ALA A 347 2.13 -7.27 -11.61
N ASN A 348 2.27 -7.12 -10.29
CA ASN A 348 1.56 -7.98 -9.33
C ASN A 348 0.04 -7.72 -9.38
N TYR A 349 -0.38 -6.46 -9.54
CA TYR A 349 -1.79 -6.13 -9.73
C TYR A 349 -2.37 -6.85 -10.95
N PHE A 350 -1.80 -6.67 -12.14
CA PHE A 350 -2.34 -7.29 -13.35
C PHE A 350 -2.20 -8.80 -13.41
N SER A 351 -1.21 -9.39 -12.71
CA SER A 351 -1.09 -10.85 -12.58
C SER A 351 -2.18 -11.45 -11.68
N SER A 352 -2.75 -10.65 -10.78
CA SER A 352 -3.80 -11.08 -9.86
C SER A 352 -5.22 -10.85 -10.40
N GLN A 353 -5.35 -10.08 -11.48
CA GLN A 353 -6.63 -9.82 -12.13
C GLN A 353 -6.95 -10.93 -13.14
N PRO A 354 -8.22 -11.39 -13.24
CA PRO A 354 -8.64 -12.42 -14.18
C PRO A 354 -8.50 -12.03 -15.66
#